data_AF-A0A357D403-F1
#
_entry.id   AF-A0A357D403-F1
#
_cell.length_a   1.000
_cell.length_b   1.000
_cell.length_c   1.000
_cell.angle_alpha   90.00
_cell.angle_beta   90.00
_cell.angle_gamma   90.00
#
_symmetry.space_group_name_H-M   'P 1'
#
loop_
_entity.id
_entity.type
_entity.pdbx_description
1 polymer ?
#
loop_
_entity_poly.entity_id
_entity_poly.type
_entity_poly.pdbx_seq_one_letter_code
_entity_poly.pdbx_strand_id
1 'polypeptide(L)'
;MFSLRLLTAPNRPGEIHEEFQRIGVSPEGIELMGGKGDFLCVKVGNISAPAANILKQEMLAKGGEVAVGKGMAYLTQETGDAIIMGTKTQYQRLLALLYRQPFGLSALAKELDSLLATLEQNPPPLTVKNSCFEWGKKTYLMGIINLTPDSFSGDGLLSTKDLQASVLRQAE
;
A
#
# COMPACT_ATOMS: atom_id res chain seq x y z
N MET A 1 9.16 0.32 18.08
CA MET A 1 8.93 -0.26 16.75
C MET A 1 7.64 0.36 16.24
N PHE A 2 7.65 0.94 15.04
CA PHE A 2 6.45 1.59 14.51
C PHE A 2 5.52 0.53 13.93
N SER A 3 4.22 0.83 13.87
CA SER A 3 3.26 0.00 13.15
C SER A 3 2.91 0.69 11.83
N LEU A 4 3.42 0.15 10.73
CA LEU A 4 3.11 0.65 9.40
C LEU A 4 1.91 -0.07 8.80
N ARG A 5 0.95 0.69 8.28
CA ARG A 5 -0.17 0.17 7.50
C ARG A 5 -0.37 1.00 6.25
N LEU A 6 -0.25 0.36 5.09
CA LEU A 6 -0.64 0.96 3.82
C LEU A 6 -2.17 1.09 3.75
N LEU A 7 -2.67 2.28 3.42
CA LEU A 7 -4.10 2.59 3.34
C LEU A 7 -4.62 2.64 1.91
N THR A 8 -3.74 2.74 0.92
CA THR A 8 -4.08 2.83 -0.51
C THR A 8 -3.45 1.67 -1.28
N ALA A 9 -4.17 1.11 -2.25
CA ALA A 9 -3.52 0.25 -3.23
C ALA A 9 -2.66 1.12 -4.14
N PRO A 10 -1.37 0.77 -4.38
CA PRO A 10 -0.61 1.43 -5.43
C PRO A 10 -1.28 1.15 -6.79
N ASN A 11 -1.08 2.06 -7.74
CA ASN A 11 -1.40 1.77 -9.14
C ASN A 11 -0.67 0.50 -9.59
N ARG A 12 -1.10 -0.10 -10.71
CA ARG A 12 -0.35 -1.23 -11.26
C ARG A 12 1.09 -0.78 -11.50
N PRO A 13 2.10 -1.50 -10.97
CA PRO A 13 3.50 -1.13 -11.17
C PRO A 13 3.80 -0.90 -12.65
N GLY A 14 4.35 0.27 -12.98
CA GLY A 14 4.71 0.65 -14.35
C GLY A 14 3.57 1.19 -15.22
N GLU A 15 2.32 1.25 -14.76
CA GLU A 15 1.18 1.76 -15.55
C GLU A 15 1.42 3.18 -16.07
N ILE A 16 1.86 4.10 -15.21
CA ILE A 16 2.17 5.48 -15.63
C ILE A 16 3.35 5.53 -16.62
N HIS A 17 4.32 4.62 -16.50
CA HIS A 17 5.47 4.58 -17.39
C HIS A 17 5.06 4.08 -18.77
N GLU A 18 4.20 3.06 -18.84
CA GLU A 18 3.62 2.56 -20.09
C GLU A 18 2.77 3.65 -20.79
N GLU A 19 1.95 4.39 -20.03
CA GLU A 19 1.16 5.50 -20.59
C GLU A 19 2.04 6.66 -21.07
N PHE A 20 3.11 7.00 -20.35
CA PHE A 20 4.09 7.98 -20.82
C PHE A 20 4.76 7.55 -22.13
N GLN A 21 5.10 6.27 -22.27
CA GLN A 21 5.62 5.74 -23.54
C GLN A 21 4.58 5.85 -24.66
N ARG A 22 3.31 5.53 -24.39
CA ARG A 22 2.22 5.61 -25.38
C ARG A 22 2.01 7.03 -25.91
N ILE A 23 2.06 8.04 -25.04
CA ILE A 23 1.89 9.44 -25.45
C ILE A 23 3.19 10.10 -25.96
N GLY A 24 4.31 9.37 -25.97
CA GLY A 24 5.58 9.84 -26.53
C GLY A 24 6.38 10.78 -25.63
N VAL A 25 6.29 10.64 -24.30
CA VAL A 25 7.19 11.36 -23.38
C VAL A 25 8.64 10.91 -23.60
N SER A 26 9.57 11.86 -23.62
CA SER A 26 11.02 11.57 -23.69
C SER A 26 11.47 10.62 -22.57
N PRO A 27 12.45 9.73 -22.79
CA PRO A 27 13.01 8.86 -21.76
C PRO A 27 13.42 9.60 -20.48
N GLU A 28 14.08 10.75 -20.62
CA GLU A 28 14.51 11.59 -19.50
C GLU A 28 13.31 12.12 -18.69
N GLY A 29 12.24 12.50 -19.39
CA GLY A 29 10.98 12.93 -18.79
C GLY A 29 10.27 11.81 -18.01
N ILE A 30 10.31 10.58 -18.53
CA ILE A 30 9.76 9.40 -17.87
C ILE A 30 10.50 9.15 -16.55
N GLU A 31 11.83 9.16 -16.56
CA GLU A 31 12.63 8.96 -15.34
C GLU A 31 12.38 10.06 -14.30
N LEU A 32 12.27 11.32 -14.73
CA LEU A 32 12.06 12.46 -13.82
C LEU A 32 10.66 12.53 -13.22
N MET A 33 9.64 12.01 -13.91
CA MET A 33 8.24 12.19 -13.54
C MET A 33 7.51 10.92 -13.12
N GLY A 34 8.06 9.73 -13.42
CA GLY A 34 7.39 8.45 -13.17
C GLY A 34 6.90 8.30 -11.73
N GLY A 35 7.71 8.68 -10.75
CA GLY A 35 7.35 8.61 -9.33
C GLY A 35 6.32 9.64 -8.84
N LYS A 36 5.90 10.60 -9.68
CA LYS A 36 4.88 11.60 -9.33
C LYS A 36 3.44 11.11 -9.56
N GLY A 37 3.26 10.05 -10.35
CA GLY A 37 1.94 9.43 -10.59
C GLY A 37 1.51 8.46 -9.50
N ASP A 38 2.44 8.01 -8.66
CA ASP A 38 2.19 6.97 -7.65
C ASP A 38 1.92 7.62 -6.28
N PHE A 39 0.65 7.82 -5.95
CA PHE A 39 0.22 8.39 -4.67
C PHE A 39 -0.02 7.32 -3.63
N LEU A 40 0.54 7.49 -2.43
CA LEU A 40 0.50 6.52 -1.34
C LEU A 40 0.04 7.20 -0.04
N CYS A 41 -0.78 6.48 0.72
CA CYS A 41 -1.15 6.81 2.09
C CYS A 41 -0.63 5.74 3.05
N VAL A 42 0.26 6.12 3.97
CA VAL A 42 0.84 5.20 4.97
C VAL A 42 0.48 5.68 6.37
N LYS A 43 -0.24 4.85 7.11
CA LYS A 43 -0.45 5.04 8.55
C LYS A 43 0.80 4.59 9.31
N VAL A 44 1.27 5.43 10.21
CA VAL A 44 2.35 5.19 11.16
C VAL A 44 1.77 5.24 12.56
N GLY A 45 1.75 4.12 13.27
CA GLY A 45 1.35 4.07 14.67
C GLY A 45 2.54 4.09 15.62
N ASN A 46 2.25 4.41 16.90
CA ASN A 46 3.22 4.55 17.97
C ASN A 46 4.31 5.61 17.70
N ILE A 47 3.99 6.65 16.95
CA ILE A 47 4.89 7.79 16.74
C ILE A 47 4.76 8.78 17.89
N SER A 48 5.87 9.38 18.33
CA SER A 48 5.84 10.43 19.35
C SER A 48 5.34 11.74 18.76
N ALA A 49 4.75 12.61 19.57
CA ALA A 49 4.21 13.89 19.09
C ALA A 49 5.27 14.82 18.48
N PRO A 50 6.50 14.94 19.05
CA PRO A 50 7.58 15.67 18.38
C PRO A 50 7.96 15.06 17.03
N ALA A 51 8.05 13.72 16.94
CA ALA A 51 8.38 13.03 15.69
C ALA A 51 7.29 13.24 14.63
N ALA A 52 6.01 13.15 15.01
CA ALA A 52 4.88 13.37 14.12
C ALA A 52 4.84 14.81 13.58
N ASN A 53 5.17 15.79 14.42
CA ASN A 53 5.24 17.18 14.00
C ASN A 53 6.44 17.46 13.07
N ILE A 54 7.62 16.90 13.35
CA ILE A 54 8.76 16.97 12.41
C ILE A 54 8.39 16.34 11.08
N LEU A 55 7.83 15.13 11.12
CA LEU A 55 7.40 14.40 9.93
C LEU A 55 6.39 15.22 9.10
N LYS A 56 5.43 15.88 9.76
CA LYS A 56 4.48 16.79 9.11
C LYS A 56 5.17 17.98 8.44
N GLN A 57 6.05 18.68 9.15
CA GLN A 57 6.78 19.82 8.60
C GLN A 57 7.65 19.41 7.41
N GLU A 58 8.38 18.31 7.56
CA GLU A 58 9.23 17.78 6.50
C GLU A 58 8.39 17.42 5.27
N MET A 59 7.27 16.72 5.43
CA MET A 59 6.43 16.32 4.30
C MET A 59 5.77 17.52 3.60
N LEU A 60 5.28 18.50 4.35
CA LEU A 60 4.74 19.76 3.81
C LEU A 60 5.76 20.47 2.92
N ALA A 61 7.03 20.52 3.34
CA ALA A 61 8.10 21.11 2.54
C ALA A 61 8.38 20.38 1.20
N LYS A 62 7.90 19.14 1.02
CA LYS A 62 8.00 18.38 -0.25
C LYS A 62 6.68 18.45 -1.04
N GLY A 63 5.69 19.17 -0.55
CA GLY A 63 4.36 19.28 -1.16
C GLY A 63 3.45 18.08 -0.87
N GLY A 64 3.77 17.27 0.14
CA GLY A 64 2.87 16.23 0.65
C GLY A 64 2.16 16.68 1.92
N GLU A 65 1.53 15.75 2.63
CA GLU A 65 0.82 16.04 3.88
C GLU A 65 1.00 14.92 4.90
N VAL A 66 0.90 15.25 6.18
CA VAL A 66 0.79 14.27 7.28
C VAL A 66 -0.40 14.65 8.15
N ALA A 67 -1.43 13.81 8.16
CA ALA A 67 -2.52 13.94 9.09
C ALA A 67 -2.07 13.47 10.47
N VAL A 68 -2.25 14.33 11.48
CA VAL A 68 -1.94 14.05 12.88
C VAL A 68 -3.16 14.39 13.73
N GLY A 69 -3.42 13.60 14.76
CA GLY A 69 -4.51 13.86 15.70
C GLY A 69 -4.30 15.17 16.48
N LYS A 70 -5.39 15.82 16.91
CA LYS A 70 -5.35 17.09 17.64
C LYS A 70 -4.37 17.06 18.82
N GLY A 71 -4.45 16.06 19.68
CA GLY A 71 -3.58 15.95 20.85
C GLY A 71 -2.09 15.83 20.51
N MET A 72 -1.77 15.16 19.40
CA MET A 72 -0.40 15.05 18.88
C MET A 72 0.10 16.40 18.34
N ALA A 73 -0.74 17.11 17.57
CA ALA A 73 -0.39 18.41 17.01
C ALA A 73 -0.08 19.45 18.09
N TYR A 74 -0.87 19.47 19.17
CA TYR A 74 -0.70 20.38 20.30
C TYR A 74 0.27 19.86 21.38
N LEU A 75 0.93 18.72 21.16
CA LEU A 75 1.83 18.08 22.13
C LEU A 75 1.16 17.76 23.49
N THR A 76 -0.17 17.62 23.53
CA THR A 76 -0.93 17.23 24.74
C THR A 76 -1.07 15.72 24.87
N GLN A 77 -0.70 14.97 23.84
CA GLN A 77 -0.64 13.52 23.80
C GLN A 77 0.79 13.13 23.43
N GLU A 78 1.42 12.22 24.17
CA GLU A 78 2.83 11.87 23.97
C GLU A 78 3.08 11.04 22.71
N THR A 79 2.20 10.07 22.44
CA THR A 79 2.32 9.12 21.33
C THR A 79 0.96 8.85 20.69
N GLY A 80 0.96 8.48 19.41
CA GLY A 80 -0.27 8.22 18.68
C GLY A 80 -0.02 7.80 17.24
N ASP A 81 -1.00 8.08 16.40
CA ASP A 81 -0.98 7.74 14.98
C ASP A 81 -0.80 8.98 14.10
N ALA A 82 -0.11 8.79 12.98
CA ALA A 82 -0.02 9.75 11.89
C ALA A 82 -0.32 9.05 10.56
N ILE A 83 -0.84 9.78 9.57
CA ILE A 83 -1.03 9.28 8.20
C ILE A 83 -0.23 10.17 7.27
N ILE A 84 0.83 9.61 6.68
CA ILE A 84 1.64 10.26 5.65
C ILE A 84 0.92 10.08 4.31
N MET A 85 0.79 11.15 3.53
CA MET A 85 0.13 11.16 2.24
C MET A 85 1.02 11.89 1.23
N GLY A 86 1.36 11.22 0.13
CA GLY A 86 2.15 11.83 -0.93
C GLY A 86 2.59 10.87 -2.02
N THR A 87 3.26 11.43 -3.01
CA THR A 87 3.81 10.67 -4.14
C THR A 87 5.08 9.92 -3.77
N LYS A 88 5.41 8.86 -4.50
CA LYS A 88 6.68 8.13 -4.35
C LYS A 88 7.90 9.06 -4.37
N THR A 89 7.93 10.06 -5.26
CA THR A 89 8.99 11.08 -5.28
C THR A 89 9.08 11.88 -3.98
N GLN A 90 7.95 12.21 -3.36
CA GLN A 90 7.93 12.92 -2.07
C GLN A 90 8.45 12.04 -0.93
N TYR A 91 8.06 10.77 -0.90
CA TYR A 91 8.58 9.79 0.05
C TYR A 91 10.10 9.61 -0.06
N GLN A 92 10.63 9.46 -1.28
CA GLN A 92 12.09 9.34 -1.50
C GLN A 92 12.85 10.57 -0.96
N ARG A 93 12.32 11.78 -1.23
CA ARG A 93 12.90 13.03 -0.72
C ARG A 93 12.79 13.16 0.80
N LEU A 94 11.73 12.63 1.40
CA LEU A 94 11.54 12.58 2.85
C LEU A 94 12.56 11.62 3.50
N LEU A 95 12.73 10.42 2.96
CA LEU A 95 13.65 9.41 3.47
C LEU A 95 15.09 9.91 3.55
N ALA A 96 15.54 10.68 2.54
CA ALA A 96 16.88 11.29 2.52
C ALA A 96 17.20 12.14 3.76
N LEU A 97 16.17 12.67 4.45
CA LEU A 97 16.33 13.49 5.64
C LEU A 97 16.00 12.74 6.94
N LEU A 98 14.97 11.87 6.93
CA LEU A 98 14.52 11.18 8.15
C LEU A 98 15.60 10.32 8.82
N TYR A 99 16.56 9.77 8.07
CA TYR A 99 17.68 9.01 8.65
C TYR A 99 18.51 9.80 9.66
N ARG A 100 18.53 11.13 9.55
CA ARG A 100 19.34 12.04 10.38
C ARG A 100 18.51 12.72 11.47
N GLN A 101 17.20 12.49 11.51
CA GLN A 101 16.28 13.16 12.43
C GLN A 101 16.20 12.42 13.79
N PRO A 102 15.95 13.15 14.90
CA PRO A 102 15.82 12.58 16.23
C PRO A 102 14.50 11.81 16.42
N PHE A 103 14.23 11.39 17.66
CA PHE A 103 12.95 10.77 18.09
C PHE A 103 12.58 9.46 17.37
N GLY A 104 13.59 8.68 16.98
CA GLY A 104 13.39 7.38 16.34
C GLY A 104 13.02 7.45 14.86
N LEU A 105 13.01 8.64 14.24
CA LEU A 105 12.68 8.82 12.83
C LEU A 105 13.63 8.08 11.88
N SER A 106 14.88 7.82 12.30
CA SER A 106 15.80 6.95 11.55
C SER A 106 15.30 5.50 11.43
N ALA A 107 14.65 4.97 12.48
CA ALA A 107 14.03 3.64 12.42
C ALA A 107 12.77 3.66 11.54
N LEU A 108 11.95 4.72 11.64
CA LEU A 108 10.81 4.92 10.75
C LEU A 108 11.24 4.97 9.27
N ALA A 109 12.35 5.65 8.98
CA ALA A 109 12.90 5.71 7.63
C ALA A 109 13.23 4.32 7.07
N LYS A 110 13.89 3.46 7.86
CA LYS A 110 14.18 2.07 7.46
C LYS A 110 12.92 1.25 7.19
N GLU A 111 11.91 1.38 8.04
CA GLU A 111 10.65 0.66 7.89
C GLU A 111 9.87 1.15 6.66
N LEU A 112 9.82 2.46 6.42
CA LEU A 112 9.20 3.05 5.22
C LEU A 112 9.94 2.66 3.94
N ASP A 113 11.28 2.68 3.94
CA ASP A 113 12.09 2.29 2.78
C ASP A 113 11.85 0.82 2.40
N SER A 114 11.81 -0.07 3.41
CA SER A 114 11.47 -1.49 3.22
C SER A 114 10.05 -1.67 2.66
N LEU A 115 9.08 -0.90 3.16
CA LEU A 115 7.70 -0.91 2.66
C LEU A 115 7.65 -0.50 1.19
N LEU A 116 8.29 0.62 0.81
CA LEU A 116 8.30 1.11 -0.57
C LEU A 116 8.96 0.11 -1.51
N ALA A 117 10.10 -0.48 -1.11
CA ALA A 117 10.77 -1.51 -1.89
C ALA A 117 9.90 -2.76 -2.11
N THR A 118 9.08 -3.13 -1.12
CA THR A 118 8.14 -4.25 -1.23
C THR A 118 7.00 -3.94 -2.21
N LEU A 119 6.52 -2.69 -2.25
CA LEU A 119 5.44 -2.29 -3.16
C LEU A 119 5.85 -2.26 -4.63
N GLU A 120 7.14 -2.12 -4.91
CA GLU A 120 7.68 -2.21 -6.26
C GLU A 120 7.80 -3.65 -6.78
N GLN A 121 7.76 -4.63 -5.88
CA GLN A 121 7.92 -6.03 -6.24
C GLN A 121 6.56 -6.69 -6.44
N ASN A 122 6.42 -7.42 -7.56
CA ASN A 122 5.32 -8.36 -7.68
C ASN A 122 5.48 -9.43 -6.59
N PRO A 123 4.36 -9.94 -6.02
CA PRO A 123 4.45 -11.09 -5.15
C PRO A 123 5.19 -12.23 -5.86
N PRO A 124 5.87 -13.12 -5.12
CA PRO A 124 6.52 -14.27 -5.73
C PRO A 124 5.47 -15.14 -6.44
N PRO A 125 5.82 -15.79 -7.56
CA PRO A 125 4.90 -16.68 -8.25
C PRO A 125 4.33 -17.73 -7.31
N LEU A 126 3.03 -17.97 -7.40
CA LEU A 126 2.36 -18.99 -6.61
C LEU A 126 2.18 -20.25 -7.45
N THR A 127 2.68 -21.38 -7.00
CA THR A 127 2.43 -22.67 -7.65
C THR A 127 1.34 -23.41 -6.88
N VAL A 128 0.22 -23.71 -7.55
CA VAL A 128 -0.85 -24.55 -7.01
C VAL A 128 -1.00 -25.77 -7.90
N LYS A 129 -0.68 -26.96 -7.36
CA LYS A 129 -0.59 -28.22 -8.12
C LYS A 129 0.36 -28.06 -9.33
N ASN A 130 -0.18 -28.13 -10.54
CA ASN A 130 0.57 -28.07 -11.79
C ASN A 130 0.48 -26.69 -12.47
N SER A 131 -0.12 -25.70 -11.81
CA SER A 131 -0.32 -24.36 -12.34
C SER A 131 0.55 -23.35 -11.61
N CYS A 132 1.33 -22.57 -12.37
CA CYS A 132 2.12 -21.46 -11.87
C CYS A 132 1.40 -20.12 -12.17
N PHE A 133 1.21 -19.31 -11.15
CA PHE A 133 0.57 -18.00 -11.21
C PHE A 133 1.65 -16.94 -11.06
N GLU A 134 1.91 -16.21 -12.14
CA GLU A 134 2.89 -15.14 -12.18
C GLU A 134 2.18 -13.78 -12.06
N TRP A 135 2.23 -13.21 -10.86
CA TRP A 135 1.52 -11.97 -10.54
C TRP A 135 2.02 -10.81 -11.40
N GLY A 136 1.09 -9.97 -11.88
CA GLY A 136 1.38 -8.82 -12.73
C GLY A 136 1.52 -9.14 -14.23
N LYS A 137 1.66 -10.41 -14.65
CA LYS A 137 1.74 -10.76 -16.09
C LYS A 137 0.40 -10.68 -16.82
N LYS A 138 -0.70 -10.99 -16.14
CA LYS A 138 -2.07 -10.91 -16.66
C LYS A 138 -3.06 -10.86 -15.51
N THR A 139 -4.31 -10.52 -15.81
CA THR A 139 -5.41 -10.60 -14.86
C THR A 139 -5.78 -12.05 -14.60
N TYR A 140 -5.79 -12.46 -13.32
CA TYR A 140 -6.26 -13.76 -12.88
C TYR A 140 -7.59 -13.60 -12.15
N LEU A 141 -8.54 -14.50 -12.42
CA LEU A 141 -9.80 -14.58 -11.70
C LEU A 141 -9.68 -15.66 -10.62
N MET A 142 -9.98 -15.29 -9.37
CA MET A 142 -10.03 -16.23 -8.24
C MET A 142 -11.49 -16.53 -7.91
N GLY A 143 -11.93 -17.76 -8.17
CA GLY A 143 -13.19 -18.27 -7.66
C GLY A 143 -13.00 -18.78 -6.23
N ILE A 144 -13.81 -18.29 -5.29
CA ILE A 144 -13.85 -18.78 -3.90
C ILE A 144 -15.12 -19.60 -3.75
N ILE A 145 -14.99 -20.87 -3.37
CA ILE A 145 -16.12 -21.77 -3.12
C ILE A 145 -16.15 -22.06 -1.61
N ASN A 146 -17.17 -21.55 -0.92
CA ASN A 146 -17.40 -21.84 0.49
C ASN A 146 -18.16 -23.17 0.61
N LEU A 147 -17.47 -24.21 1.06
CA LEU A 147 -18.04 -25.56 1.18
C LEU A 147 -18.57 -25.91 2.58
N THR A 148 -18.33 -25.08 3.61
CA THR A 148 -18.75 -25.41 4.98
C THR A 148 -20.25 -25.16 5.20
N PRO A 149 -20.94 -25.95 6.06
CA PRO A 149 -22.35 -25.74 6.39
C PRO A 149 -22.61 -24.40 7.10
N ASP A 150 -21.56 -23.82 7.67
CA ASP A 150 -21.57 -22.67 8.55
C ASP A 150 -21.47 -21.35 7.77
N SER A 151 -21.84 -21.33 6.49
CA SER A 151 -21.80 -20.11 5.67
C SER A 151 -22.76 -19.07 6.25
N PHE A 152 -22.27 -17.83 6.38
CA PHE A 152 -23.00 -16.68 6.93
C PHE A 152 -24.34 -16.38 6.21
N SER A 153 -24.51 -16.93 5.00
CA SER A 153 -25.67 -16.80 4.12
C SER A 153 -26.71 -17.93 4.25
N GLY A 154 -26.42 -19.01 5.01
CA GLY A 154 -27.34 -20.15 5.15
C GLY A 154 -27.52 -20.97 3.88
N ASP A 155 -26.67 -20.76 2.87
CA ASP A 155 -26.70 -21.38 1.54
C ASP A 155 -25.60 -22.44 1.35
N GLY A 156 -25.10 -22.99 2.46
CA GLY A 156 -24.04 -24.00 2.47
C GLY A 156 -24.33 -25.15 1.50
N LEU A 157 -23.43 -25.31 0.53
CA LEU A 157 -23.52 -26.26 -0.59
C LEU A 157 -23.62 -27.73 -0.16
N LEU A 158 -23.30 -28.06 1.10
CA LEU A 158 -23.39 -29.41 1.66
C LEU A 158 -24.81 -29.86 2.02
N SER A 159 -25.81 -28.96 2.05
CA SER A 159 -27.20 -29.31 2.36
C SER A 159 -28.01 -29.77 1.13
N THR A 160 -27.48 -29.55 -0.08
CA THR A 160 -28.20 -29.84 -1.34
C THR A 160 -27.72 -31.15 -1.96
N LYS A 161 -28.65 -32.03 -2.34
CA LYS A 161 -28.38 -33.33 -2.97
C LYS A 161 -27.59 -33.23 -4.30
N ASP A 162 -27.59 -32.06 -4.94
CA ASP A 162 -26.90 -31.79 -6.21
C ASP A 162 -25.96 -30.59 -6.11
N LEU A 163 -24.74 -30.86 -5.66
CA LEU A 163 -23.66 -29.88 -5.51
C LEU A 163 -23.38 -29.10 -6.80
N GLN A 164 -23.42 -29.78 -7.96
CA GLN A 164 -23.12 -29.18 -9.27
C GLN A 164 -24.14 -28.10 -9.66
N ALA A 165 -25.43 -28.36 -9.47
CA ALA A 165 -26.49 -27.42 -9.82
C ALA A 165 -26.53 -26.19 -8.90
N SER A 166 -26.14 -26.36 -7.63
CA SER A 166 -26.05 -25.24 -6.69
C SER A 166 -24.83 -24.34 -6.96
N VAL A 167 -23.69 -24.93 -7.34
CA VAL A 167 -22.49 -24.16 -7.74
C VAL A 167 -22.74 -23.35 -9.01
N LEU A 168 -23.41 -23.92 -10.01
CA LEU A 168 -23.75 -23.21 -11.26
C LEU A 168 -24.67 -22.00 -11.02
N ARG A 169 -25.64 -22.11 -10.11
CA ARG A 169 -26.55 -20.99 -9.76
C ARG A 169 -25.88 -19.86 -8.98
N GLN A 170 -24.87 -20.15 -8.16
CA GLN A 170 -24.11 -19.12 -7.44
C GLN A 170 -23.10 -18.39 -8.35
N ALA A 171 -22.80 -18.93 -9.53
CA ALA A 171 -21.85 -18.37 -10.48
C ALA A 171 -22.49 -17.45 -11.54
N GLU A 172 -23.81 -17.40 -11.62
CA GLU A 172 -24.59 -16.40 -12.40
C GLU A 172 -24.81 -15.12 -11.59
#